data_AF-A0A654TWW6-F1
#
_entry.id   AF-A0A654TWW6-F1
#
_cell.length_a   1.000
_cell.length_b   1.000
_cell.length_c   1.000
_cell.angle_alpha   90.00
_cell.angle_beta   90.00
_cell.angle_gamma   90.00
#
_symmetry.space_group_name_H-M   'P 1'
#
loop_
_entity.id
_entity.type
_entity.pdbx_description
1 polymer ?
#
loop_
_entity_poly.entity_id
_entity_poly.type
_entity_poly.pdbx_seq_one_letter_code
_entity_poly.pdbx_strand_id
1 'polypeptide(L)'
;MALPPGQAPDPSRLAFTLIGNINNPNGGVLERYVGLYLPFLDMSFNGATPPDSPYQTYMYTGQYDGYAHNPQYPLNILSDLNAFMGIRWVHNAYPFTAAEVANAVPLPTSPGYTGNTHYYMFLTQDLPLLQPIRAIPFVGTPIAELIQPDLRVLVDLGYGYGYADVPTPASLFAPINPIAVASALATGTVQGPQAALVSIGLLPQSALPNTYPYLPSANPGLMFNFGQSSVTELSVLSGALGSVARLIPPIA
;
A
#
# COMPACT_ATOMS: atom_id res chain seq x y z
N MET A 1 -7.31 -25.02 7.62
CA MET A 1 -6.95 -26.22 8.40
C MET A 1 -6.09 -25.75 9.57
N ALA A 2 -6.50 -26.01 10.81
CA ALA A 2 -5.64 -25.85 11.98
C ALA A 2 -5.26 -27.25 12.50
N LEU A 3 -4.04 -27.42 13.01
CA LEU A 3 -3.64 -28.65 13.67
C LEU A 3 -4.47 -28.86 14.95
N PRO A 4 -4.71 -30.12 15.38
CA PRO A 4 -5.36 -30.40 16.65
C PRO A 4 -4.65 -29.67 17.82
N PRO A 5 -5.40 -29.24 18.86
CA PRO A 5 -4.81 -28.68 20.07
C PRO A 5 -3.73 -29.61 20.65
N GLY A 6 -2.52 -29.09 20.89
CA GLY A 6 -1.37 -29.85 21.39
C GLY A 6 -0.47 -30.48 20.32
N GLN A 7 -0.84 -30.43 19.02
CA GLN A 7 0.04 -30.82 17.91
C GLN A 7 0.68 -29.62 17.20
N ALA A 8 0.25 -28.40 17.55
CA ALA A 8 0.89 -27.17 17.10
C ALA A 8 2.33 -27.11 17.62
N PRO A 9 3.34 -26.80 16.77
CA PRO A 9 4.69 -26.51 17.23
C PRO A 9 4.70 -25.46 18.33
N ASP A 10 5.67 -25.57 19.23
CA ASP A 10 5.92 -24.52 20.22
C ASP A 10 6.14 -23.17 19.51
N PRO A 11 5.39 -22.11 19.87
CA PRO A 11 5.53 -20.79 19.27
C PRO A 11 6.94 -20.20 19.28
N SER A 12 7.80 -20.61 20.22
CA SER A 12 9.20 -20.18 20.30
C SER A 12 10.10 -20.80 19.24
N ARG A 13 9.64 -21.82 18.52
CA ARG A 13 10.44 -22.63 17.58
C ARG A 13 10.13 -22.35 16.12
N LEU A 14 9.15 -21.50 15.83
CA LEU A 14 8.68 -21.24 14.47
C LEU A 14 8.37 -19.76 14.29
N ALA A 15 8.77 -19.24 13.14
CA ALA A 15 8.41 -17.91 12.69
C ALA A 15 7.97 -17.96 11.22
N PHE A 16 7.10 -17.03 10.83
CA PHE A 16 6.60 -16.89 9.48
C PHE A 16 6.99 -15.54 8.90
N THR A 17 7.26 -15.52 7.60
CA THR A 17 7.43 -14.29 6.84
C THR A 17 6.44 -14.31 5.69
N LEU A 18 5.63 -13.26 5.59
CA LEU A 18 4.69 -13.04 4.50
C LEU A 18 5.16 -11.81 3.72
N ILE A 19 5.29 -11.95 2.40
CA ILE A 19 5.73 -10.90 1.50
C ILE A 19 4.63 -10.70 0.46
N GLY A 20 4.23 -9.46 0.21
CA GLY A 20 3.14 -9.18 -0.73
C GLY A 20 1.82 -9.85 -0.34
N ASN A 21 1.53 -9.87 0.96
CA ASN A 21 0.32 -10.50 1.50
C ASN A 21 -0.94 -9.80 0.95
N ILE A 22 -1.67 -10.47 0.06
CA ILE A 22 -2.91 -9.93 -0.52
C ILE A 22 -4.06 -9.80 0.49
N ASN A 23 -3.90 -10.40 1.67
CA ASN A 23 -4.78 -10.30 2.83
C ASN A 23 -4.20 -9.35 3.91
N ASN A 24 -3.22 -8.50 3.58
CA ASN A 24 -2.68 -7.52 4.53
C ASN A 24 -3.82 -6.69 5.18
N PRO A 25 -3.92 -6.60 6.53
CA PRO A 25 -5.09 -6.00 7.19
C PRO A 25 -5.35 -4.55 6.79
N ASN A 26 -4.30 -3.76 6.60
CA ASN A 26 -4.41 -2.44 5.99
C ASN A 26 -3.66 -2.39 4.66
N GLY A 27 -4.36 -2.67 3.57
CA GLY A 27 -3.84 -2.56 2.21
C GLY A 27 -4.08 -3.79 1.33
N GLY A 28 -4.34 -4.97 1.89
CA GLY A 28 -4.60 -6.16 1.10
C GLY A 28 -5.88 -6.02 0.28
N VAL A 29 -5.84 -6.33 -1.01
CA VAL A 29 -7.00 -6.23 -1.90
C VAL A 29 -8.17 -7.12 -1.45
N LEU A 30 -7.88 -8.26 -0.82
CA LEU A 30 -8.90 -9.16 -0.28
C LEU A 30 -9.57 -8.61 0.99
N GLU A 31 -8.91 -7.70 1.69
CA GLU A 31 -9.49 -6.95 2.82
C GLU A 31 -10.19 -5.67 2.34
N ARG A 32 -9.61 -4.94 1.37
CA ARG A 32 -10.23 -3.72 0.80
C ARG A 32 -11.65 -3.98 0.29
N TYR A 33 -11.88 -5.13 -0.34
CA TYR A 33 -13.20 -5.52 -0.87
C TYR A 33 -13.73 -6.79 -0.19
N VAL A 34 -13.48 -6.93 1.11
CA VAL A 34 -13.93 -8.08 1.92
C VAL A 34 -15.42 -8.39 1.68
N GLY A 35 -15.73 -9.68 1.58
CA GLY A 35 -17.08 -10.17 1.31
C GLY A 35 -17.43 -10.31 -0.16
N LEU A 36 -16.71 -9.67 -1.09
CA LEU A 36 -16.88 -9.89 -2.53
C LEU A 36 -16.58 -11.35 -2.90
N TYR A 37 -17.27 -11.85 -3.92
CA TYR A 37 -17.03 -13.17 -4.51
C TYR A 37 -17.05 -13.06 -6.03
N LEU A 38 -16.04 -13.63 -6.69
CA LEU A 38 -15.91 -13.69 -8.14
C LEU A 38 -16.21 -15.13 -8.62
N PRO A 39 -17.43 -15.43 -9.10
CA PRO A 39 -17.84 -16.81 -9.41
C PRO A 39 -16.99 -17.51 -10.48
N PHE A 40 -16.53 -16.75 -11.47
CA PHE A 40 -15.72 -17.27 -12.59
C PHE A 40 -14.27 -17.59 -12.20
N LEU A 41 -13.80 -17.14 -11.03
CA LEU A 41 -12.48 -17.48 -10.47
C LEU A 41 -12.59 -18.36 -9.22
N ASP A 42 -13.81 -18.70 -8.79
CA ASP A 42 -14.10 -19.29 -7.47
C ASP A 42 -13.32 -18.58 -6.33
N MET A 43 -13.26 -17.24 -6.39
CA MET A 43 -12.39 -16.45 -5.52
C MET A 43 -13.23 -15.63 -4.55
N SER A 44 -13.06 -15.91 -3.25
CA SER A 44 -13.66 -15.15 -2.17
C SER A 44 -12.67 -14.13 -1.60
N PHE A 45 -13.13 -12.89 -1.45
CA PHE A 45 -12.41 -11.85 -0.73
C PHE A 45 -12.66 -12.08 0.75
N ASN A 46 -11.80 -12.88 1.37
CA ASN A 46 -11.97 -13.47 2.69
C ASN A 46 -11.44 -12.59 3.84
N GLY A 47 -11.06 -11.34 3.55
CA GLY A 47 -10.68 -10.35 4.56
C GLY A 47 -9.22 -10.42 4.99
N ALA A 48 -8.92 -9.80 6.12
CA ALA A 48 -7.57 -9.66 6.65
C ALA A 48 -6.96 -10.98 7.15
N THR A 49 -5.64 -11.12 7.01
CA THR A 49 -4.88 -12.08 7.81
C THR A 49 -5.02 -11.70 9.29
N PRO A 50 -5.45 -12.63 10.17
CA PRO A 50 -5.60 -12.33 11.59
C PRO A 50 -4.29 -11.81 12.20
N PRO A 51 -4.32 -10.69 12.95
CA PRO A 51 -3.11 -10.09 13.48
C PRO A 51 -2.59 -10.83 14.74
N ASP A 52 -3.39 -11.69 15.36
CA ASP A 52 -3.15 -12.37 16.63
C ASP A 52 -2.49 -13.75 16.49
N SER A 53 -1.60 -13.90 15.50
CA SER A 53 -0.82 -15.13 15.33
C SER A 53 -0.14 -15.56 16.65
N PRO A 54 -0.24 -16.83 17.06
CA PRO A 54 0.52 -17.33 18.19
C PRO A 54 2.02 -17.39 17.89
N TYR A 55 2.42 -17.47 16.62
CA TYR A 55 3.81 -17.48 16.17
C TYR A 55 4.29 -16.09 15.80
N GLN A 56 5.61 -15.86 15.92
CA GLN A 56 6.24 -14.66 15.38
C GLN A 56 6.01 -14.60 13.87
N THR A 57 5.42 -13.50 13.40
CA THR A 57 5.09 -13.30 11.99
C THR A 57 5.61 -11.95 11.54
N TYR A 58 6.28 -11.90 10.38
CA TYR A 58 6.79 -10.68 9.79
C TYR A 58 6.08 -10.47 8.44
N MET A 59 5.34 -9.37 8.32
CA MET A 59 4.67 -8.99 7.08
C MET A 59 5.41 -7.84 6.41
N TYR A 60 5.89 -8.08 5.18
CA TYR A 60 6.55 -7.07 4.35
C TYR A 60 5.67 -6.74 3.15
N THR A 61 5.47 -5.45 2.91
CA THR A 61 4.63 -4.94 1.81
C THR A 61 5.32 -3.81 1.07
N GLY A 62 5.25 -3.80 -0.26
CA GLY A 62 5.75 -2.71 -1.09
C GLY A 62 4.74 -1.56 -1.13
N GLN A 63 5.22 -0.33 -0.99
CA GLN A 63 4.37 0.84 -1.19
C GLN A 63 3.83 0.83 -2.64
N TYR A 64 2.53 1.08 -2.77
CA TYR A 64 1.81 1.00 -4.05
C TYR A 64 1.74 -0.40 -4.68
N ASP A 65 2.05 -1.47 -3.95
CA ASP A 65 1.77 -2.83 -4.41
C ASP A 65 0.27 -2.98 -4.69
N GLY A 66 -0.10 -3.23 -5.94
CA GLY A 66 -1.50 -3.27 -6.36
C GLY A 66 -2.35 -4.34 -5.69
N TYR A 67 -1.75 -5.39 -5.11
CA TYR A 67 -2.46 -6.43 -4.37
C TYR A 67 -2.32 -6.30 -2.86
N ALA A 68 -1.14 -5.98 -2.35
CA ALA A 68 -0.84 -5.99 -0.91
C ALA A 68 -0.94 -4.60 -0.24
N HIS A 69 -0.92 -3.53 -1.04
CA HIS A 69 -1.09 -2.14 -0.64
C HIS A 69 -2.00 -1.42 -1.65
N ASN A 70 -3.23 -1.91 -1.77
CA ASN A 70 -4.28 -1.36 -2.62
C ASN A 70 -4.91 -0.11 -1.97
N PRO A 71 -5.30 0.91 -2.77
CA PRO A 71 -5.88 2.17 -2.27
C PRO A 71 -7.05 1.93 -1.32
N GLN A 72 -7.16 2.77 -0.27
CA GLN A 72 -8.34 2.77 0.60
C GLN A 72 -9.50 3.51 -0.05
N TYR A 73 -9.23 4.53 -0.87
CA TYR A 73 -10.23 5.41 -1.46
C TYR A 73 -10.25 5.29 -2.99
N PRO A 74 -10.99 4.32 -3.56
CA PRO A 74 -10.99 4.00 -5.00
C PRO A 74 -11.70 5.05 -5.89
N LEU A 75 -12.12 6.18 -5.33
CA LEU A 75 -12.51 7.34 -6.14
C LEU A 75 -11.28 8.14 -6.62
N ASN A 76 -10.11 7.90 -6.04
CA ASN A 76 -8.85 8.50 -6.48
C ASN A 76 -8.23 7.67 -7.62
N ILE A 77 -8.67 7.97 -8.85
CA ILE A 77 -8.25 7.24 -10.05
C ILE A 77 -6.73 7.25 -10.26
N LEU A 78 -6.02 8.31 -9.85
CA LEU A 78 -4.55 8.34 -9.95
C LEU A 78 -3.91 7.27 -9.06
N SER A 79 -4.49 7.06 -7.88
CA SER A 79 -4.05 6.02 -6.94
C SER A 79 -4.30 4.63 -7.48
N ASP A 80 -5.46 4.41 -8.09
CA ASP A 80 -5.85 3.14 -8.68
C ASP A 80 -4.97 2.78 -9.88
N LEU A 81 -4.71 3.75 -10.77
CA LEU A 81 -3.80 3.57 -11.90
C LEU A 81 -2.38 3.30 -11.42
N ASN A 82 -1.92 3.99 -10.38
CA ASN A 82 -0.61 3.76 -9.80
C ASN A 82 -0.50 2.37 -9.15
N ALA A 83 -1.53 1.93 -8.42
CA ALA A 83 -1.61 0.60 -7.84
C ALA A 83 -1.65 -0.51 -8.92
N PHE A 84 -2.41 -0.30 -9.99
CA PHE A 84 -2.46 -1.22 -11.13
C PHE A 84 -1.07 -1.38 -11.77
N MET A 85 -0.36 -0.27 -12.00
CA MET A 85 1.02 -0.33 -12.47
C MET A 85 1.96 -0.98 -11.43
N GLY A 86 1.66 -0.80 -10.14
CA GLY A 86 2.35 -1.43 -9.02
C GLY A 86 2.27 -2.97 -9.02
N ILE A 87 1.25 -3.58 -9.63
CA ILE A 87 1.22 -5.03 -9.84
C ILE A 87 2.45 -5.48 -10.62
N ARG A 88 2.82 -4.76 -11.69
CA ARG A 88 3.98 -5.12 -12.50
C ARG A 88 5.28 -4.73 -11.82
N TRP A 89 5.37 -3.50 -11.33
CA TRP A 89 6.64 -2.88 -10.96
C TRP A 89 7.01 -2.99 -9.48
N VAL A 90 6.06 -3.32 -8.61
CA VAL A 90 6.28 -3.44 -7.15
C VAL A 90 6.05 -4.88 -6.72
N HIS A 91 4.88 -5.46 -7.00
CA HIS A 91 4.52 -6.79 -6.50
C HIS A 91 5.47 -7.91 -6.95
N ASN A 92 6.05 -7.78 -8.16
CA ASN A 92 7.00 -8.74 -8.72
C ASN A 92 8.47 -8.40 -8.42
N ALA A 93 8.74 -7.36 -7.63
CA ALA A 93 10.07 -6.76 -7.46
C ALA A 93 10.42 -6.56 -5.98
N TYR A 94 9.92 -7.43 -5.10
CA TYR A 94 10.28 -7.39 -3.69
C TYR A 94 11.79 -7.58 -3.51
N PRO A 95 12.43 -6.80 -2.62
CA PRO A 95 13.82 -7.02 -2.26
C PRO A 95 13.96 -8.28 -1.39
N PHE A 96 15.09 -8.97 -1.51
CA PHE A 96 15.33 -10.25 -0.82
C PHE A 96 16.70 -10.32 -0.12
N THR A 97 17.55 -9.29 -0.22
CA THR A 97 18.80 -9.26 0.53
C THR A 97 18.58 -8.80 1.97
N ALA A 98 19.43 -9.27 2.89
CA ALA A 98 19.35 -8.86 4.29
C ALA A 98 19.48 -7.33 4.47
N ALA A 99 20.30 -6.68 3.63
CA ALA A 99 20.49 -5.24 3.66
C ALA A 99 19.22 -4.48 3.23
N GLU A 100 18.52 -4.98 2.21
CA GLU A 100 17.26 -4.35 1.78
C GLU A 100 16.15 -4.57 2.80
N VAL A 101 16.03 -5.76 3.38
CA VAL A 101 15.07 -6.07 4.46
C VAL A 101 15.31 -5.16 5.68
N ALA A 102 16.57 -4.88 6.00
CA ALA A 102 16.92 -3.96 7.09
C ALA A 102 16.47 -2.50 6.86
N ASN A 103 16.22 -2.11 5.62
CA ASN A 103 15.71 -0.77 5.26
C ASN A 103 14.18 -0.68 5.23
N ALA A 104 13.46 -1.78 5.50
CA ALA A 104 12.00 -1.75 5.57
C ALA A 104 11.53 -0.87 6.74
N VAL A 105 10.56 0.00 6.49
CA VAL A 105 10.03 0.91 7.49
C VAL A 105 9.03 0.16 8.38
N PRO A 106 9.23 0.09 9.72
CA PRO A 106 8.24 -0.50 10.61
C PRO A 106 6.97 0.36 10.61
N LEU A 107 5.82 -0.28 10.49
CA LEU A 107 4.51 0.37 10.52
C LEU A 107 3.93 0.35 11.94
N PRO A 108 3.19 1.39 12.35
CA PRO A 108 2.58 1.42 13.67
C PRO A 108 1.44 0.40 13.77
N THR A 109 1.30 -0.20 14.96
CA THR A 109 0.17 -1.04 15.33
C THR A 109 -0.76 -0.32 16.31
N SER A 110 -1.98 -0.84 16.46
CA SER A 110 -3.02 -0.24 17.29
C SER A 110 -2.61 -0.15 18.76
N PRO A 111 -3.09 0.86 19.51
CA PRO A 111 -2.75 1.01 20.91
C PRO A 111 -3.15 -0.22 21.72
N GLY A 112 -2.21 -0.80 22.46
CA GLY A 112 -2.44 -2.02 23.24
C GLY A 112 -2.37 -3.31 22.44
N TYR A 113 -1.91 -3.28 21.18
CA TYR A 113 -1.67 -4.48 20.40
C TYR A 113 -0.66 -5.42 21.08
N THR A 114 -1.07 -6.65 21.36
CA THR A 114 -0.26 -7.71 21.99
C THR A 114 -0.03 -8.93 21.09
N GLY A 115 -0.33 -8.82 19.79
CA GLY A 115 -0.10 -9.91 18.85
C GLY A 115 1.37 -10.07 18.49
N ASN A 116 1.71 -11.19 17.86
CA ASN A 116 3.09 -11.51 17.46
C ASN A 116 3.40 -11.17 16.00
N THR A 117 2.59 -10.33 15.36
CA THR A 117 2.79 -9.94 13.97
C THR A 117 3.44 -8.56 13.89
N HIS A 118 4.54 -8.47 13.16
CA HIS A 118 5.28 -7.23 12.90
C HIS A 118 5.10 -6.83 11.44
N TYR A 119 4.85 -5.54 11.20
CA TYR A 119 4.48 -5.02 9.88
C TYR A 119 5.54 -4.05 9.39
N TYR A 120 5.96 -4.23 8.15
CA TYR A 120 7.00 -3.44 7.52
C TYR A 120 6.62 -3.06 6.09
N MET A 121 7.08 -1.88 5.67
CA MET A 121 6.87 -1.36 4.33
C MET A 121 8.19 -1.05 3.62
N PHE A 122 8.33 -1.55 2.39
CA PHE A 122 9.34 -1.06 1.46
C PHE A 122 8.79 0.16 0.75
N LEU A 123 9.38 1.33 1.01
CA LEU A 123 8.96 2.56 0.35
C LEU A 123 9.40 2.59 -1.11
N THR A 124 8.58 3.18 -1.99
CA THR A 124 8.79 3.16 -3.43
C THR A 124 9.14 4.54 -3.96
N GLN A 125 10.42 4.72 -4.32
CA GLN A 125 10.97 6.02 -4.77
C GLN A 125 10.39 6.50 -6.09
N ASP A 126 10.00 5.60 -7.00
CA ASP A 126 9.44 5.98 -8.29
C ASP A 126 8.00 5.53 -8.39
N LEU A 127 7.08 6.46 -8.62
CA LEU A 127 5.67 6.13 -8.81
C LEU A 127 5.54 5.12 -9.96
N PRO A 128 4.96 3.93 -9.72
CA PRO A 128 4.72 2.95 -10.79
C PRO A 128 3.99 3.52 -12.00
N LEU A 129 3.08 4.48 -11.81
CA LEU A 129 2.36 5.17 -12.89
C LEU A 129 3.27 5.91 -13.87
N LEU A 130 4.45 6.35 -13.42
CA LEU A 130 5.41 7.10 -14.22
C LEU A 130 6.45 6.21 -14.92
N GLN A 131 6.45 4.89 -14.66
CA GLN A 131 7.39 3.97 -15.30
C GLN A 131 7.34 4.01 -16.83
N PRO A 132 6.16 4.07 -17.49
CA PRO A 132 6.09 4.21 -18.95
C PRO A 132 6.74 5.51 -19.47
N ILE A 133 6.64 6.61 -18.71
CA ILE A 133 7.27 7.88 -19.07
C ILE A 133 8.79 7.75 -18.92
N ARG A 134 9.28 7.18 -17.82
CA ARG A 134 10.71 6.93 -17.59
C ARG A 134 11.34 6.05 -18.67
N ALA A 135 10.58 5.14 -19.25
CA ALA A 135 11.06 4.27 -20.32
C ALA A 135 11.35 5.00 -21.65
N ILE A 136 10.92 6.26 -21.83
CA ILE A 136 11.23 7.06 -23.02
C ILE A 136 12.72 7.48 -22.98
N PRO A 137 13.55 7.06 -23.96
CA PRO A 137 14.97 7.37 -23.94
C PRO A 137 15.25 8.87 -23.91
N PHE A 138 16.32 9.26 -23.19
CA PHE A 138 16.86 10.62 -23.06
C PHE A 138 15.98 11.66 -22.34
N VAL A 139 14.66 11.63 -22.53
CA VAL A 139 13.74 12.66 -21.99
C VAL A 139 12.79 12.14 -20.92
N GLY A 140 12.61 10.81 -20.83
CA GLY A 140 11.64 10.19 -19.93
C GLY A 140 11.90 10.47 -18.45
N THR A 141 13.13 10.18 -17.98
CA THR A 141 13.51 10.42 -16.59
C THR A 141 13.37 11.90 -16.19
N PRO A 142 13.92 12.89 -16.93
CA PRO A 142 13.72 14.30 -16.58
C PRO A 142 12.25 14.72 -16.47
N ILE A 143 11.40 14.24 -17.38
CA ILE A 143 9.96 14.54 -17.35
C ILE A 143 9.31 13.89 -16.12
N ALA A 144 9.66 12.64 -15.80
CA ALA A 144 9.12 11.95 -14.64
C ALA A 144 9.57 12.62 -13.33
N GLU A 145 10.86 12.98 -13.19
CA GLU A 145 11.38 13.70 -12.02
C GLU A 145 10.70 15.07 -11.84
N LEU A 146 10.38 15.76 -12.94
CA LEU A 146 9.70 17.06 -12.91
C LEU A 146 8.31 16.98 -12.29
N ILE A 147 7.53 15.94 -12.64
CA ILE A 147 6.11 15.85 -12.25
C ILE A 147 5.87 14.94 -11.04
N GLN A 148 6.81 14.06 -10.72
CA GLN A 148 6.64 13.03 -9.69
C GLN A 148 6.31 13.59 -8.29
N PRO A 149 6.97 14.66 -7.79
CA PRO A 149 6.70 15.12 -6.43
C PRO A 149 5.22 15.51 -6.24
N ASP A 150 4.66 16.34 -7.10
CA ASP A 150 3.24 16.73 -7.01
C ASP A 150 2.31 15.57 -7.34
N LEU A 151 2.64 14.74 -8.34
CA LEU A 151 1.85 13.56 -8.65
C LEU A 151 1.81 12.56 -7.49
N ARG A 152 2.90 12.45 -6.71
CA ARG A 152 2.94 11.59 -5.52
C ARG A 152 1.94 12.06 -4.50
N VAL A 153 1.87 13.37 -4.25
CA VAL A 153 0.86 13.91 -3.32
C VAL A 153 -0.55 13.49 -3.76
N LEU A 154 -0.86 13.63 -5.05
CA LEU A 154 -2.18 13.27 -5.58
C LEU A 154 -2.48 11.77 -5.53
N VAL A 155 -1.48 10.92 -5.77
CA VAL A 155 -1.56 9.46 -5.62
C VAL A 155 -1.70 9.06 -4.14
N ASP A 156 -1.00 9.73 -3.24
CA ASP A 156 -1.04 9.43 -1.81
C ASP A 156 -2.41 9.73 -1.19
N LEU A 157 -3.21 10.61 -1.78
CA LEU A 157 -4.59 10.90 -1.35
C LEU A 157 -5.54 9.70 -1.48
N GLY A 158 -5.20 8.63 -2.21
CA GLY A 158 -6.02 7.41 -2.27
C GLY A 158 -5.70 6.40 -1.16
N TYR A 159 -4.65 6.62 -0.36
CA TYR A 159 -4.17 5.66 0.63
C TYR A 159 -4.57 6.03 2.06
N GLY A 160 -4.77 5.01 2.89
CA GLY A 160 -5.02 5.14 4.32
C GLY A 160 -3.75 5.00 5.14
N TYR A 161 -3.63 5.79 6.21
CA TYR A 161 -2.44 5.82 7.07
C TYR A 161 -2.71 5.38 8.52
N GLY A 162 -3.70 4.48 8.69
CA GLY A 162 -4.02 3.86 9.97
C GLY A 162 -3.01 2.79 10.40
N TYR A 163 -3.34 2.09 11.48
CA TYR A 163 -2.56 0.98 12.03
C TYR A 163 -2.54 -0.23 11.09
N ALA A 164 -1.41 -0.94 11.06
CA ALA A 164 -1.18 -2.05 10.13
C ALA A 164 -1.89 -3.36 10.52
N ASP A 165 -2.22 -3.54 11.80
CA ASP A 165 -2.86 -4.73 12.36
C ASP A 165 -4.39 -4.70 12.30
N VAL A 166 -4.99 -3.55 11.99
CA VAL A 166 -6.45 -3.37 11.99
C VAL A 166 -7.00 -3.63 10.58
N PRO A 167 -7.95 -4.58 10.41
CA PRO A 167 -8.65 -4.78 9.14
C PRO A 167 -9.29 -3.49 8.63
N THR A 168 -8.96 -3.10 7.40
CA THR A 168 -9.34 -1.81 6.82
C THR A 168 -9.91 -2.00 5.43
N PRO A 169 -11.23 -2.10 5.31
CA PRO A 169 -11.89 -2.10 4.00
C PRO A 169 -11.72 -0.75 3.28
N ALA A 170 -11.98 -0.76 1.97
CA ALA A 170 -12.05 0.48 1.19
C ALA A 170 -13.20 1.38 1.69
N SER A 171 -13.10 2.69 1.52
CA SER A 171 -14.18 3.65 1.78
C SER A 171 -14.29 4.64 0.63
N LEU A 172 -15.47 5.25 0.45
CA LEU A 172 -15.69 6.17 -0.66
C LEU A 172 -14.95 7.50 -0.48
N PHE A 173 -14.85 8.01 0.74
CA PHE A 173 -14.40 9.39 0.98
C PHE A 173 -13.20 9.47 1.91
N ALA A 174 -12.14 10.11 1.44
CA ALA A 174 -10.95 10.38 2.22
C ALA A 174 -11.12 11.62 3.13
N PRO A 175 -10.72 11.55 4.41
CA PRO A 175 -10.70 12.71 5.31
C PRO A 175 -9.48 13.59 5.03
N ILE A 176 -9.45 14.25 3.87
CA ILE A 176 -8.30 15.04 3.39
C ILE A 176 -8.01 16.23 4.32
N ASN A 177 -6.73 16.45 4.63
CA ASN A 177 -6.23 17.65 5.29
C ASN A 177 -5.75 18.66 4.22
N PRO A 178 -6.57 19.66 3.85
CA PRO A 178 -6.26 20.56 2.73
C PRO A 178 -5.01 21.41 2.97
N ILE A 179 -4.68 21.74 4.23
CA ILE A 179 -3.48 22.53 4.56
C ILE A 179 -2.22 21.69 4.31
N ALA A 180 -2.20 20.43 4.77
CA ALA A 180 -1.09 19.52 4.53
C ALA A 180 -0.89 19.25 3.04
N VAL A 181 -1.97 19.04 2.29
CA VAL A 181 -1.94 18.86 0.84
C VAL A 181 -1.39 20.08 0.13
N ALA A 182 -1.90 21.28 0.43
CA ALA A 182 -1.41 22.51 -0.17
C ALA A 182 0.09 22.74 0.13
N SER A 183 0.53 22.46 1.36
CA SER A 183 1.94 22.55 1.73
C SER A 183 2.78 21.54 0.95
N ALA A 184 2.34 20.29 0.84
CA ALA A 184 3.07 19.24 0.13
C ALA A 184 3.19 19.52 -1.37
N LEU A 185 2.12 20.01 -2.01
CA LEU A 185 2.14 20.45 -3.41
C LEU A 185 3.07 21.65 -3.60
N ALA A 186 3.04 22.65 -2.71
CA ALA A 186 3.97 23.78 -2.80
C ALA A 186 5.43 23.33 -2.69
N THR A 187 5.71 22.36 -1.80
CA THR A 187 7.04 21.73 -1.71
C THR A 187 7.38 20.95 -2.98
N GLY A 188 6.47 20.13 -3.49
CA GLY A 188 6.69 19.31 -4.69
C GLY A 188 6.93 20.14 -5.96
N THR A 189 6.24 21.26 -6.12
CA THR A 189 6.45 22.22 -7.21
C THR A 189 7.88 22.78 -7.26
N VAL A 190 8.57 22.87 -6.12
CA VAL A 190 10.00 23.26 -6.07
C VAL A 190 10.91 22.06 -6.31
N GLN A 191 10.58 20.92 -5.70
CA GLN A 191 11.37 19.70 -5.78
C GLN A 191 11.44 19.12 -7.19
N GLY A 192 10.36 19.19 -7.97
CA GLY A 192 10.28 18.63 -9.31
C GLY A 192 11.31 19.23 -10.28
N PRO A 193 11.30 20.56 -10.51
CA PRO A 193 12.31 21.22 -11.32
C PRO A 193 13.74 20.98 -10.82
N GLN A 194 13.95 20.99 -9.50
CA GLN A 194 15.25 20.71 -8.90
C GLN A 194 15.74 19.30 -9.25
N ALA A 195 14.91 18.27 -9.07
CA ALA A 195 15.24 16.90 -9.42
C ALA A 195 15.44 16.70 -10.93
N ALA A 196 14.60 17.33 -11.75
CA ALA A 196 14.74 17.29 -13.21
C ALA A 196 16.07 17.92 -13.66
N LEU A 197 16.48 19.05 -13.10
CA LEU A 197 17.77 19.69 -13.39
C LEU A 197 18.97 18.82 -12.97
N VAL A 198 18.87 18.10 -11.85
CA VAL A 198 19.87 17.11 -11.45
C VAL A 198 19.92 15.97 -12.49
N SER A 199 18.77 15.47 -12.93
CA SER A 199 18.68 14.34 -13.87
C SER A 199 19.32 14.61 -15.24
N ILE A 200 19.33 15.87 -15.68
CA ILE A 200 19.99 16.30 -16.93
C ILE A 200 21.42 16.84 -16.72
N GLY A 201 21.94 16.76 -15.49
CA GLY A 201 23.31 17.15 -15.16
C GLY A 201 23.55 18.66 -15.04
N LEU A 202 22.50 19.48 -14.94
CA LEU A 202 22.63 20.93 -14.70
C LEU A 202 22.83 21.28 -13.22
N LEU A 203 22.41 20.40 -12.31
CA LEU A 203 22.67 20.51 -10.87
C LEU A 203 23.43 19.26 -10.35
N PRO A 204 24.24 19.39 -9.30
CA PRO A 204 24.95 18.26 -8.71
C PRO A 204 23.99 17.31 -7.99
N GLN A 205 24.38 16.04 -7.82
CA GLN A 205 23.60 15.03 -7.09
C GLN A 205 23.28 15.42 -5.64
N SER A 206 24.14 16.20 -4.98
CA SER A 206 23.88 16.75 -3.64
C SER A 206 22.69 17.72 -3.59
N ALA A 207 22.20 18.18 -4.75
CA ALA A 207 21.00 18.99 -4.87
C ALA A 207 19.73 18.16 -5.04
N LEU A 208 19.74 16.83 -4.97
CA LEU A 208 18.49 16.08 -4.91
C LEU A 208 17.69 16.46 -3.65
N PRO A 209 16.37 16.68 -3.77
CA PRO A 209 15.54 16.86 -2.59
C PRO A 209 15.59 15.63 -1.68
N ASN A 210 15.47 15.85 -0.38
CA ASN A 210 15.61 14.80 0.65
C ASN A 210 14.40 14.73 1.59
N THR A 211 13.26 15.25 1.14
CA THR A 211 12.01 15.32 1.92
C THR A 211 10.83 14.94 1.05
N TYR A 212 9.71 14.65 1.70
CA TYR A 212 8.42 14.49 1.01
C TYR A 212 8.03 15.78 0.27
N PRO A 213 7.41 15.73 -0.92
CA PRO A 213 7.01 14.52 -1.65
C PRO A 213 8.05 13.89 -2.60
N TYR A 214 9.26 14.42 -2.72
CA TYR A 214 10.30 13.79 -3.55
C TYR A 214 10.77 12.44 -3.01
N LEU A 215 10.99 12.33 -1.70
CA LEU A 215 11.17 11.04 -1.04
C LEU A 215 9.80 10.48 -0.60
N PRO A 216 9.58 9.17 -0.72
CA PRO A 216 8.34 8.54 -0.27
C PRO A 216 8.22 8.59 1.25
N SER A 217 6.97 8.53 1.75
CA SER A 217 6.66 8.42 3.17
C SER A 217 5.61 7.34 3.39
N ALA A 218 5.75 6.56 4.46
CA ALA A 218 4.71 5.63 4.91
C ALA A 218 3.48 6.36 5.49
N ASN A 219 3.65 7.62 5.93
CA ASN A 219 2.57 8.48 6.40
C ASN A 219 2.93 9.95 6.15
N PRO A 220 2.50 10.55 5.03
CA PRO A 220 2.78 11.94 4.69
C PRO A 220 1.89 12.96 5.41
N GLY A 221 0.93 12.52 6.25
CA GLY A 221 0.06 13.44 7.00
C GLY A 221 -0.97 14.18 6.14
N LEU A 222 -1.29 13.68 4.95
CA LEU A 222 -2.25 14.29 4.03
C LEU A 222 -3.72 14.14 4.46
N MET A 223 -3.98 13.37 5.50
CA MET A 223 -5.32 13.06 5.99
C MET A 223 -5.46 13.37 7.48
N PHE A 224 -6.64 13.78 7.89
CA PHE A 224 -7.01 13.78 9.30
C PHE A 224 -7.17 12.35 9.80
N ASN A 225 -6.75 12.11 11.04
CA ASN A 225 -6.96 10.84 11.71
C ASN A 225 -8.23 10.92 12.58
N PHE A 226 -9.30 10.28 12.13
CA PHE A 226 -10.55 10.14 12.88
C PHE A 226 -10.74 8.73 13.47
N GLY A 227 -9.67 7.94 13.53
CA GLY A 227 -9.72 6.52 13.82
C GLY A 227 -9.85 5.67 12.55
N GLN A 228 -9.89 4.35 12.76
CA GLN A 228 -9.86 3.33 11.72
C GLN A 228 -11.03 2.38 11.95
N SER A 229 -11.90 2.27 10.95
CA SER A 229 -13.09 1.40 11.01
C SER A 229 -12.85 0.15 10.18
N SER A 230 -13.20 -1.01 10.73
CA SER A 230 -13.28 -2.29 10.01
C SER A 230 -14.61 -2.46 9.26
N VAL A 231 -15.51 -1.48 9.33
CA VAL A 231 -16.77 -1.45 8.58
C VAL A 231 -16.92 -0.11 7.87
N THR A 232 -17.12 -0.16 6.57
CA THR A 232 -17.28 0.99 5.67
C THR A 232 -18.49 0.79 4.74
N GLU A 233 -18.89 1.84 4.02
CA GLU A 233 -19.96 1.77 3.01
C GLU A 233 -19.66 0.71 1.95
N LEU A 234 -18.40 0.65 1.49
CA LEU A 234 -17.98 -0.31 0.47
C LEU A 234 -17.93 -1.74 1.01
N SER A 235 -17.52 -1.96 2.27
CA SER A 235 -17.53 -3.30 2.87
C SER A 235 -18.93 -3.92 2.99
N VAL A 236 -19.92 -3.07 3.29
CA VAL A 236 -21.34 -3.50 3.35
C VAL A 236 -21.84 -3.83 1.95
N LEU A 237 -21.50 -3.00 0.96
CA LEU A 237 -21.88 -3.24 -0.44
C LEU A 237 -21.21 -4.51 -1.00
N SER A 238 -19.89 -4.69 -0.78
CA SER A 238 -19.15 -5.87 -1.27
C SER A 238 -19.67 -7.15 -0.64
N GLY A 239 -19.98 -7.14 0.67
CA GLY A 239 -20.59 -8.28 1.35
C GLY A 239 -21.98 -8.63 0.81
N ALA A 240 -22.81 -7.63 0.51
CA ALA A 240 -24.14 -7.84 -0.08
C ALA A 240 -24.02 -8.42 -1.50
N LEU A 241 -23.16 -7.85 -2.35
CA LEU A 241 -22.92 -8.32 -3.71
C LEU A 241 -22.35 -9.74 -3.74
N GLY A 242 -21.36 -10.04 -2.89
CA GLY A 242 -20.79 -11.37 -2.78
C GLY A 242 -21.81 -12.42 -2.33
N SER A 243 -22.73 -12.07 -1.42
CA SER A 243 -23.82 -12.96 -1.01
C SER A 243 -24.73 -13.34 -2.17
N VAL A 244 -25.06 -12.38 -3.04
CA VAL A 244 -25.85 -12.64 -4.26
C VAL A 244 -25.04 -13.45 -5.28
N ALA A 245 -23.77 -13.11 -5.50
CA ALA A 245 -22.92 -13.77 -6.48
C ALA A 245 -22.69 -15.25 -6.18
N ARG A 246 -22.68 -15.67 -4.90
CA ARG A 246 -22.57 -17.08 -4.51
C ARG A 246 -23.76 -17.95 -4.92
N LEU A 247 -24.89 -17.34 -5.31
CA LEU A 247 -26.02 -18.06 -5.88
C LEU A 247 -25.77 -18.48 -7.34
N ILE A 248 -24.79 -17.88 -8.00
CA ILE A 248 -24.39 -18.23 -9.36
C ILE A 248 -23.43 -19.43 -9.28
N PRO A 249 -23.75 -20.58 -9.90
CA PRO A 249 -22.86 -21.73 -9.89
C PRO A 249 -21.51 -21.38 -10.56
N PRO A 250 -20.38 -21.88 -10.04
CA PRO A 250 -19.08 -21.67 -10.67
C PRO A 250 -19.06 -22.29 -12.07
N ILE A 251 -18.40 -21.61 -13.00
CA ILE A 251 -18.20 -22.13 -14.35
C ILE A 251 -17.07 -23.18 -14.25
N ALA A 252 -17.40 -24.43 -14.53
CA ALA A 252 -16.46 -25.56 -14.53
C ALA A 252 -15.42 -25.48 -15.66
#